data_AF-A0A0W0GG44-F1
#
_entry.id   AF-A0A0W0GG44-F1
#
_cell.length_a   1.000
_cell.length_b   1.000
_cell.length_c   1.000
_cell.angle_alpha   90.00
_cell.angle_beta   90.00
_cell.angle_gamma   90.00
#
_symmetry.space_group_name_H-M   'P 1'
#
loop_
_entity.id
_entity.type
_entity.pdbx_description
1 polymer ?
#
loop_
_entity_poly.entity_id
_entity_poly.type
_entity_poly.pdbx_seq_one_letter_code
_entity_poly.pdbx_strand_id
1 'polypeptide(L)'
;MSTALSRQDALNWLVKYGIIPYWDSIDNKVLFRKADVKKGSVLSVPRNVEEEVWPGLIKILALKNESDCALVRKNVEHLLKEQGKLLY
;
A
#
# COMPACT_ATOMS: atom_id res chain seq x y z
N MET A 1 1.54 12.98 -22.76
CA MET A 1 2.76 12.85 -21.93
C MET A 1 2.66 11.56 -21.15
N SER A 2 3.57 10.60 -21.34
CA SER A 2 3.57 9.36 -20.56
C SER A 2 4.10 9.71 -19.16
N THR A 3 3.21 10.09 -18.25
CA THR A 3 3.54 10.17 -16.83
C THR A 3 3.69 8.75 -16.33
N ALA A 4 4.88 8.19 -16.50
CA ALA A 4 5.24 6.93 -15.88
C ALA A 4 5.02 7.10 -14.37
N LEU A 5 4.09 6.33 -13.82
CA LEU A 5 3.80 6.31 -12.38
C LEU A 5 5.09 5.98 -11.62
N SER A 6 5.48 6.87 -10.72
CA SER A 6 6.71 6.71 -9.94
C SER A 6 6.50 5.83 -8.72
N ARG A 7 7.60 5.36 -8.12
CA ARG A 7 7.57 4.68 -6.82
C ARG A 7 6.90 5.53 -5.74
N GLN A 8 7.11 6.84 -5.77
CA GLN A 8 6.50 7.77 -4.81
C GLN A 8 4.99 7.86 -5.00
N ASP A 9 4.50 7.86 -6.25
CA ASP A 9 3.06 7.89 -6.52
C ASP A 9 2.36 6.62 -6.00
N ALA A 10 3.00 5.47 -6.14
CA ALA A 10 2.50 4.21 -5.58
C ALA A 10 2.43 4.26 -4.04
N LEU A 11 3.47 4.79 -3.37
CA LEU A 11 3.46 4.97 -1.91
C LEU A 11 2.39 5.96 -1.47
N ASN A 12 2.25 7.08 -2.17
CA ASN A 12 1.22 8.08 -1.90
C ASN A 12 -0.19 7.49 -2.04
N TRP A 13 -0.41 6.64 -3.05
CA TRP A 13 -1.67 5.94 -3.24
C TRP A 13 -1.98 5.02 -2.05
N LEU A 14 -1.01 4.21 -1.61
CA LEU A 14 -1.13 3.34 -0.44
C LEU A 14 -1.49 4.13 0.83
N VAL A 15 -0.80 5.25 1.09
CA VAL A 15 -1.07 6.11 2.25
C VAL A 15 -2.42 6.82 2.14
N LYS A 16 -2.81 7.27 0.95
CA LYS A 16 -4.09 7.96 0.70
C LYS A 16 -5.30 7.12 1.08
N TYR A 17 -5.23 5.81 0.81
CA TYR A 17 -6.31 4.85 1.09
C TYR A 17 -6.05 3.98 2.33
N GLY A 18 -4.90 4.17 3.02
CA GLY A 18 -4.52 3.38 4.18
C GLY A 18 -4.36 1.90 3.86
N ILE A 19 -3.75 1.57 2.72
CA ILE A 19 -3.54 0.20 2.25
C ILE A 19 -2.07 -0.17 2.44
N ILE A 20 -1.81 -1.37 2.94
CA ILE A 20 -0.47 -1.90 3.22
C ILE A 20 -0.29 -3.28 2.59
N PRO A 21 0.89 -3.56 1.99
CA PRO A 21 1.19 -4.87 1.43
C PRO A 21 1.65 -5.86 2.49
N TYR A 22 1.34 -7.14 2.26
CA TYR A 22 1.80 -8.28 3.04
C TYR A 22 2.20 -9.41 2.09
N TRP A 23 3.17 -10.21 2.50
CA TRP A 23 3.53 -11.42 1.78
C TRP A 23 2.72 -12.59 2.31
N ASP A 24 2.05 -13.29 1.40
CA ASP A 24 1.43 -14.57 1.66
C ASP A 24 2.45 -15.67 1.38
N SER A 25 3.00 -16.23 2.46
CA SER A 25 4.00 -17.29 2.38
C SER A 25 3.43 -18.64 1.93
N ILE A 26 2.10 -18.83 1.98
CA ILE A 26 1.44 -20.05 1.54
C ILE A 26 1.33 -20.06 0.01
N ASP A 27 0.80 -18.97 -0.54
CA ASP A 27 0.58 -18.84 -2.00
C ASP A 27 1.73 -18.13 -2.74
N ASN A 28 2.79 -17.75 -2.01
CA ASN A 28 3.97 -17.06 -2.54
C ASN A 28 3.64 -15.79 -3.34
N LYS A 29 2.71 -14.98 -2.82
CA LYS A 29 2.15 -13.80 -3.51
C LYS A 29 2.00 -12.59 -2.59
N VAL A 30 1.92 -11.42 -3.19
CA VAL A 30 1.63 -10.16 -2.48
C VAL A 30 0.12 -10.03 -2.28
N LEU A 31 -0.29 -9.73 -1.05
CA LEU A 31 -1.65 -9.34 -0.68
C LEU A 31 -1.67 -7.91 -0.19
N PHE A 32 -2.82 -7.25 -0.32
CA PHE A 32 -3.04 -5.90 0.20
C PHE A 32 -4.15 -5.92 1.25
N ARG A 33 -3.97 -5.15 2.33
CA ARG A 33 -4.95 -5.02 3.42
C ARG A 33 -5.05 -3.57 3.86
N LYS A 34 -6.17 -3.20 4.49
CA LYS A 34 -6.28 -1.89 5.14
C LYS A 34 -5.48 -1.89 6.45
N ALA A 35 -4.73 -0.81 6.67
CA ALA A 35 -4.09 -0.51 7.95
C ALA A 35 -5.14 -0.06 8.97
N ASP A 36 -4.88 -0.22 10.26
CA ASP A 36 -5.76 0.33 11.28
C ASP A 36 -5.50 1.82 11.45
N VAL A 37 -6.32 2.57 10.74
CA VAL A 37 -6.30 4.02 10.74
C VAL A 37 -7.54 4.55 11.44
N LYS A 38 -7.45 5.76 11.99
CA LYS A 38 -8.57 6.47 12.60
C LYS A 38 -9.73 6.56 11.63
N LYS A 39 -10.96 6.34 12.11
CA LYS A 39 -12.17 6.43 11.29
C LYS A 39 -12.25 7.80 10.60
N GLY A 40 -12.37 7.79 9.27
CA GLY A 40 -12.46 9.01 8.45
C GLY A 40 -11.11 9.69 8.14
N SER A 41 -9.98 9.12 8.55
CA SER A 41 -8.66 9.72 8.31
C SER A 41 -8.04 9.40 6.93
N VAL A 42 -8.55 8.36 6.26
CA VAL A 42 -8.15 7.96 4.90
C VAL A 42 -9.37 7.96 4.00
N LEU A 43 -9.12 8.07 2.69
CA LEU A 43 -10.18 7.99 1.71
C LEU A 43 -10.65 6.53 1.56
N SER A 44 -11.91 6.37 1.18
CA SER A 44 -12.44 5.07 0.76
C SER A 44 -12.27 4.93 -0.74
N VAL A 45 -11.82 3.76 -1.18
CA VAL A 45 -11.80 3.35 -2.58
C VAL A 45 -12.60 2.04 -2.71
N PRO A 46 -13.42 1.89 -3.76
CA PRO A 46 -14.13 0.63 -4.03
C PRO A 46 -13.15 -0.52 -4.24
N ARG A 47 -13.51 -1.71 -3.76
CA ARG A 47 -12.64 -2.90 -3.83
C ARG A 47 -12.24 -3.29 -5.25
N ASN A 48 -13.13 -3.15 -6.23
CA ASN A 48 -12.80 -3.40 -7.64
C ASN A 48 -11.68 -2.49 -8.15
N VAL A 49 -11.67 -1.21 -7.72
CA VAL A 49 -10.62 -0.26 -8.07
C VAL A 49 -9.31 -0.59 -7.36
N GLU A 50 -9.36 -1.10 -6.12
CA GLU A 50 -8.16 -1.62 -5.44
C GLU A 50 -7.55 -2.79 -6.23
N GLU A 51 -8.37 -3.78 -6.58
CA GLU A 51 -7.96 -5.00 -7.26
C GLU A 51 -7.36 -4.72 -8.65
N GLU A 52 -7.90 -3.74 -9.38
CA GLU A 52 -7.37 -3.30 -10.69
C GLU A 52 -5.95 -2.70 -10.59
N VAL A 53 -5.61 -2.02 -9.50
CA VAL A 53 -4.31 -1.34 -9.37
C VAL A 53 -3.22 -2.21 -8.73
N TRP A 54 -3.57 -3.29 -8.03
CA TRP A 54 -2.61 -4.15 -7.33
C TRP A 54 -1.46 -4.64 -8.21
N PRO A 55 -1.69 -5.16 -9.44
CA PRO A 55 -0.58 -5.61 -10.29
C PRO A 55 0.39 -4.48 -10.65
N GLY A 56 -0.13 -3.27 -10.84
CA GLY A 56 0.66 -2.07 -11.09
C GLY A 56 1.51 -1.68 -9.88
N LEU A 57 0.92 -1.71 -8.68
CA LEU A 57 1.61 -1.41 -7.43
C LEU A 57 2.73 -2.42 -7.15
N ILE A 58 2.48 -3.72 -7.34
CA ILE A 58 3.48 -4.79 -7.19
C ILE A 58 4.68 -4.52 -8.11
N LYS A 59 4.42 -4.17 -9.37
CA LYS A 59 5.47 -3.89 -10.37
C LYS A 59 6.27 -2.63 -10.03
N ILE A 60 5.60 -1.53 -9.71
CA ILE A 60 6.23 -0.23 -9.42
C ILE A 60 7.04 -0.26 -8.12
N LEU A 61 6.52 -0.94 -7.10
CA LEU A 61 7.16 -1.06 -5.78
C LEU A 61 8.17 -2.21 -5.72
N ALA A 62 8.29 -2.99 -6.80
CA ALA A 62 9.17 -4.15 -6.93
C ALA A 62 8.99 -5.18 -5.79
N LEU A 63 7.74 -5.48 -5.43
CA LEU A 63 7.40 -6.41 -4.35
C LEU A 63 7.59 -7.86 -4.82
N LYS A 64 8.75 -8.47 -4.51
CA LYS A 64 9.10 -9.83 -4.96
C LYS A 64 9.18 -10.85 -3.85
N ASN A 65 9.27 -10.40 -2.60
CA ASN A 65 9.41 -11.26 -1.43
C ASN A 65 8.85 -10.60 -0.16
N GLU A 66 8.95 -11.32 0.94
CA GLU A 66 8.53 -10.86 2.26
C GLU A 66 9.26 -9.60 2.72
N SER A 67 10.56 -9.51 2.50
CA SER A 67 11.39 -8.35 2.89
C SER A 67 10.95 -7.08 2.16
N ASP A 68 10.65 -7.18 0.86
CA ASP A 68 10.16 -6.04 0.06
C ASP A 68 8.82 -5.55 0.59
N CYS A 69 7.89 -6.47 0.87
CA CYS A 69 6.60 -6.15 1.45
C CYS A 69 6.76 -5.51 2.84
N ALA A 70 7.63 -6.06 3.68
CA ALA A 70 7.88 -5.54 5.02
C ALA A 70 8.46 -4.13 4.99
N LEU A 71 9.35 -3.82 4.05
CA LEU A 71 9.93 -2.48 3.89
C LEU A 71 8.88 -1.47 3.43
N VAL A 72 8.07 -1.82 2.43
CA VAL A 72 7.01 -0.92 1.96
C VAL A 72 5.94 -0.72 3.04
N ARG A 73 5.52 -1.79 3.72
CA ARG A 73 4.59 -1.72 4.85
C ARG A 73 5.09 -0.75 5.93
N LYS A 74 6.34 -0.91 6.39
CA LYS A 74 6.95 -0.01 7.39
C LYS A 74 6.95 1.44 6.93
N ASN A 75 7.26 1.71 5.67
CA ASN A 75 7.24 3.06 5.13
C ASN A 75 5.83 3.67 5.11
N VAL A 76 4.83 2.89 4.69
CA VAL A 76 3.43 3.35 4.66
C VAL A 76 2.90 3.58 6.08
N GLU A 77 3.17 2.66 7.02
CA GLU A 77 2.81 2.81 8.43
C GLU A 77 3.48 4.05 9.05
N HIS A 78 4.78 4.26 8.78
CA HIS A 78 5.49 5.45 9.23
C HIS A 78 4.82 6.74 8.72
N LEU A 79 4.51 6.83 7.43
CA LEU A 79 3.85 7.99 6.84
C LEU A 79 2.44 8.21 7.39
N LEU A 80 1.67 7.13 7.62
CA LEU A 80 0.35 7.21 8.26
C LEU A 80 0.46 7.71 9.71
N LYS A 81 1.50 7.29 10.42
CA LYS A 81 1.78 7.72 11.80
C LYS A 81 2.18 9.19 11.86
N GLU A 82 3.07 9.64 10.99
CA GLU A 82 3.47 11.06 10.87
C GLU A 82 2.28 11.97 10.55
N GLN A 83 1.31 11.47 9.78
CA GLN A 83 0.06 12.18 9.48
C GLN A 83 -0.98 12.09 10.62
N GLY A 84 -0.66 11.43 11.73
CA GLY A 84 -1.55 11.24 12.87
C GLY A 84 -2.77 10.36 12.57
N LYS A 85 -2.72 9.57 11.48
CA LYS A 85 -3.82 8.74 10.99
C LYS A 85 -3.80 7.34 11.56
N LEU A 86 -2.61 6.78 11.83
CA LEU A 86 -2.44 5.44 12.38
C LEU A 86 -2.91 5.38 13.83
N LEU A 87 -3.53 4.26 14.24
CA LEU A 87 -4.00 4.05 15.61
C LEU A 87 -2.91 3.54 16.58
N TYR A 88 -1.71 3.20 16.07
CA TYR A 88 -0.56 2.67 16.84
C TYR A 88 0.76 3.40 16.55
#